data_AF-A0A1F7H2L0-F1
#
_entry.id   AF-A0A1F7H2L0-F1
#
_cell.length_a   1.000
_cell.length_b   1.000
_cell.length_c   1.000
_cell.angle_alpha   90.00
_cell.angle_beta   90.00
_cell.angle_gamma   90.00
#
_symmetry.space_group_name_H-M   'P 1'
#
loop_
_entity.id
_entity.type
_entity.pdbx_description
1 polymer ?
#
loop_
_entity_poly.entity_id
_entity_poly.type
_entity_poly.pdbx_seq_one_letter_code
_entity_poly.pdbx_strand_id
1 'polypeptide(L)'
;MLEHPARSYEEFAAHIMDKTNKARNSVGRWIKNPKISSVGCVDELTSKGAVNPPGGGMFLSNEGLLSDFLQARSGQSGQIYIHEFCGYMRVVMGLDSLEAQKEAIFQFEAELDRLQRVYGSNFALITEHNGSAKLYMKD
;
A
#
# COMPACT_ATOMS: atom_id res chain seq x y z
N MET A 1 18.56 12.79 12.40
CA MET A 1 17.86 12.67 11.10
C MET A 1 18.89 12.17 10.11
N LEU A 2 18.73 10.94 9.60
CA LEU A 2 19.58 10.45 8.52
C LEU A 2 19.02 11.05 7.23
N GLU A 3 19.70 12.07 6.71
CA GLU A 3 19.45 12.58 5.37
C GLU A 3 19.92 11.50 4.38
N HIS A 4 19.00 10.69 3.88
CA HIS A 4 19.30 9.86 2.72
C HIS A 4 19.65 10.81 1.57
N PRO A 5 20.81 10.65 0.90
CA PRO A 5 21.13 11.47 -0.26
C PRO A 5 19.97 11.35 -1.24
N ALA A 6 19.45 12.51 -1.68
CA ALA A 6 18.36 12.57 -2.63
C ALA A 6 18.79 11.83 -3.90
N ARG A 7 18.22 10.64 -4.12
CA ARG A 7 18.40 9.87 -5.36
C ARG A 7 17.77 10.66 -6.51
N SER A 8 18.20 10.41 -7.74
CA SER A 8 17.47 10.96 -8.88
C SER A 8 16.04 10.39 -8.92
N TYR A 9 15.11 11.08 -9.58
CA TYR A 9 13.76 10.55 -9.74
C TYR A 9 13.76 9.21 -10.50
N GLU A 10 14.65 9.03 -11.47
CA GLU A 10 14.81 7.79 -12.23
C GLU A 10 15.27 6.63 -11.33
N GLU A 11 16.23 6.87 -10.44
CA GLU A 11 16.68 5.87 -9.46
C GLU A 11 15.57 5.51 -8.46
N PHE A 12 14.82 6.51 -8.01
CA PHE A 12 13.65 6.31 -7.15
C PHE A 12 12.57 5.48 -7.85
N ALA A 13 12.20 5.85 -9.07
CA ALA A 13 11.19 5.15 -9.86
C ALA A 13 11.62 3.71 -10.16
N ALA A 14 12.87 3.49 -10.58
CA ALA A 14 13.42 2.16 -10.81
C ALA A 14 13.38 1.30 -9.54
N HIS A 15 13.69 1.88 -8.38
CA HIS A 15 13.59 1.19 -7.10
C HIS A 15 12.15 0.77 -6.77
N ILE A 16 11.18 1.67 -6.92
CA ILE A 16 9.76 1.34 -6.67
C ILE A 16 9.27 0.26 -7.63
N MET A 17 9.65 0.32 -8.91
CA MET A 17 9.29 -0.69 -9.90
C MET A 17 9.88 -2.07 -9.57
N ASP A 18 11.16 -2.15 -9.19
CA ASP A 18 11.79 -3.40 -8.74
C ASP A 18 11.06 -4.01 -7.54
N LYS A 19 10.78 -3.21 -6.51
CA LYS A 19 10.06 -3.68 -5.32
C LYS A 19 8.63 -4.12 -5.65
N THR A 20 7.97 -3.43 -6.58
CA THR A 20 6.62 -3.77 -7.04
C THR A 20 6.61 -5.11 -7.77
N ASN A 21 7.57 -5.33 -8.67
CA ASN A 21 7.70 -6.61 -9.38
C ASN A 21 8.00 -7.77 -8.42
N LYS A 22 8.82 -7.55 -7.39
CA LYS A 22 9.05 -8.53 -6.31
C LYS A 22 7.77 -8.82 -5.51
N ALA A 23 6.94 -7.82 -5.25
CA ALA A 23 5.64 -7.99 -4.60
C ALA A 23 4.68 -8.81 -5.48
N ARG A 24 4.55 -8.49 -6.77
CA ARG A 24 3.75 -9.27 -7.75
C ARG A 24 4.15 -10.73 -7.83
N ASN A 25 5.45 -11.02 -7.81
CA ASN A 25 5.95 -12.40 -7.85
C ASN A 25 5.68 -13.19 -6.56
N SER A 26 5.43 -12.51 -5.44
CA SER A 26 5.21 -13.15 -4.14
C SER A 26 3.76 -13.14 -3.66
N VAL A 27 2.90 -12.27 -4.23
CA VAL A 27 1.52 -12.07 -3.74
C VAL A 27 0.67 -13.32 -3.75
N GLY A 28 0.79 -14.16 -4.78
CA GLY A 28 0.04 -15.41 -4.84
C GLY A 28 0.26 -16.35 -3.64
N ARG A 29 1.43 -16.28 -2.97
CA ARG A 29 1.73 -17.09 -1.78
C ARG A 29 1.07 -16.56 -0.52
N TRP A 30 1.09 -15.24 -0.31
CA TRP A 30 0.60 -14.66 0.94
C TRP A 30 -0.87 -14.22 0.87
N ILE A 31 -1.42 -13.98 -0.32
CA ILE A 31 -2.86 -13.72 -0.50
C ILE A 31 -3.70 -14.91 -0.02
N LYS A 32 -3.26 -16.13 -0.37
CA LYS A 32 -3.87 -17.41 0.01
C LYS A 32 -3.57 -17.85 1.44
N ASN A 33 -2.69 -17.15 2.16
CA ASN A 33 -2.34 -17.50 3.53
C ASN A 33 -3.24 -16.71 4.51
N PRO A 34 -4.26 -17.33 5.12
CA PRO A 34 -5.17 -16.64 6.02
C PRO A 34 -4.49 -16.09 7.29
N LYS A 35 -3.28 -16.56 7.63
CA LYS A 35 -2.55 -16.11 8.83
C LYS A 35 -1.94 -14.71 8.71
N ILE A 36 -1.86 -14.15 7.51
CA ILE A 36 -1.32 -12.80 7.32
C ILE A 36 -2.41 -11.79 7.69
N SER A 37 -2.36 -11.27 8.91
CA SER A 37 -3.34 -10.33 9.46
C SER A 37 -2.95 -8.86 9.30
N SER A 38 -1.78 -8.54 8.74
CA SER A 38 -1.43 -7.15 8.47
C SER A 38 -0.60 -6.94 7.20
N VAL A 39 -0.89 -5.84 6.51
CA VAL A 39 -0.26 -5.43 5.24
C VAL A 39 0.29 -4.02 5.38
N GLY A 40 1.61 -3.89 5.46
CA GLY A 40 2.35 -2.63 5.56
C GLY A 40 2.95 -2.18 4.23
N CYS A 41 3.74 -1.12 4.24
CA CYS A 41 4.51 -0.68 3.08
C CYS A 41 5.99 -1.04 3.19
N VAL A 42 6.67 -1.27 2.07
CA VAL A 42 8.14 -1.43 2.05
C VAL A 42 8.89 -0.14 2.43
N ASP A 43 8.24 1.01 2.34
CA ASP A 43 8.80 2.34 2.63
C ASP A 43 9.35 2.43 4.06
N GLU A 44 10.65 2.74 4.20
CA GLU A 44 11.35 2.75 5.49
C GLU A 44 10.84 3.84 6.46
N LEU A 45 10.09 4.83 5.94
CA LEU A 45 9.50 5.91 6.73
C LEU A 45 8.14 5.57 7.36
N THR A 46 7.64 4.34 7.14
CA THR A 46 6.29 3.93 7.51
C THR A 46 6.28 2.64 8.31
N SER A 47 5.17 2.39 9.00
CA SER A 47 4.96 1.18 9.77
C SER A 47 4.96 -0.07 8.89
N LYS A 48 5.41 -1.19 9.48
CA LYS A 48 5.49 -2.50 8.82
C LYS A 48 4.34 -3.41 9.26
N GLY A 49 3.84 -4.20 8.32
CA GLY A 49 2.94 -5.32 8.57
C GLY A 49 3.66 -6.67 8.48
N ALA A 50 2.88 -7.75 8.57
CA ALA A 50 3.36 -9.11 8.35
C ALA A 50 3.88 -9.33 6.92
N VAL A 51 3.31 -8.61 5.96
CA VAL A 51 3.85 -8.45 4.59
C VAL A 51 3.91 -6.96 4.24
N ASN A 52 4.84 -6.60 3.35
CA ASN A 52 5.17 -5.20 3.08
C ASN A 52 5.37 -4.94 1.57
N PRO A 53 4.33 -5.08 0.72
CA PRO A 53 4.42 -4.62 -0.67
C PRO A 53 4.57 -3.09 -0.72
N PRO A 54 5.19 -2.51 -1.76
CA PRO A 54 5.08 -1.07 -2.00
C PRO A 54 3.63 -0.63 -2.05
N GLY A 55 3.26 0.48 -1.42
CA GLY A 55 1.87 0.96 -1.40
C GLY A 55 0.95 0.29 -0.39
N GLY A 56 1.38 -0.78 0.29
CA GLY A 56 0.58 -1.47 1.30
C GLY A 56 -0.81 -1.86 0.78
N GLY A 57 -1.86 -1.33 1.40
CA GLY A 57 -3.24 -1.53 0.94
C GLY A 57 -3.49 -1.08 -0.51
N MET A 58 -2.84 -0.01 -0.97
CA MET A 58 -3.02 0.50 -2.33
C MET A 58 -2.55 -0.48 -3.39
N PHE A 59 -1.52 -1.28 -3.11
CA PHE A 59 -1.10 -2.36 -3.99
C PHE A 59 -2.17 -3.43 -4.11
N LEU A 60 -2.82 -3.82 -3.02
CA LEU A 60 -3.92 -4.78 -3.07
C LEU A 60 -5.08 -4.27 -3.94
N SER A 61 -5.46 -3.01 -3.77
CA SER A 61 -6.55 -2.43 -4.55
C SER A 61 -6.20 -2.27 -6.03
N ASN A 62 -5.05 -1.66 -6.33
CA ASN A 62 -4.63 -1.38 -7.70
C ASN A 62 -4.35 -2.65 -8.52
N GLU A 63 -3.90 -3.73 -7.88
CA GLU A 63 -3.67 -5.02 -8.55
C GLU A 63 -4.94 -5.90 -8.59
N GLY A 64 -6.09 -5.42 -8.07
CA GLY A 64 -7.36 -6.16 -8.07
C GLY A 64 -7.44 -7.32 -7.07
N LEU A 65 -6.64 -7.27 -6.00
CA LEU A 65 -6.42 -8.36 -5.04
C LEU A 65 -7.07 -8.12 -3.67
N LEU A 66 -7.62 -6.92 -3.42
CA LEU A 66 -8.21 -6.56 -2.13
C LEU A 66 -9.38 -7.50 -1.75
N SER A 67 -10.23 -7.85 -2.72
CA SER A 67 -11.36 -8.76 -2.50
C SER A 67 -10.89 -10.17 -2.12
N ASP A 68 -9.92 -10.72 -2.85
CA ASP A 68 -9.34 -12.04 -2.56
C ASP A 68 -8.65 -12.07 -1.20
N PHE A 69 -7.96 -10.98 -0.84
CA PHE A 69 -7.33 -10.82 0.47
C PHE A 69 -8.36 -10.93 1.59
N LEU A 70 -9.46 -10.18 1.51
CA LEU A 70 -10.50 -10.16 2.54
C LEU A 70 -11.33 -11.44 2.55
N GLN A 71 -11.62 -12.02 1.39
CA GLN A 71 -12.34 -13.31 1.29
C GLN A 71 -11.57 -14.43 1.99
N ALA A 72 -10.25 -14.53 1.75
CA ALA A 72 -9.40 -15.52 2.42
C ALA A 72 -9.33 -15.33 3.95
N ARG A 73 -9.82 -14.19 4.46
CA ARG A 73 -9.84 -13.77 5.87
C ARG A 73 -11.26 -13.46 6.35
N SER A 74 -12.27 -14.08 5.74
CA SER A 74 -13.68 -13.92 6.16
C SER A 74 -13.82 -14.21 7.66
N GLY A 75 -14.51 -13.31 8.38
CA GLY A 75 -14.67 -13.40 9.83
C GLY A 75 -13.44 -13.03 10.67
N GLN A 76 -12.34 -12.59 10.05
CA GLN A 76 -11.10 -12.26 10.75
C GLN A 76 -10.84 -10.75 10.81
N SER A 77 -9.96 -10.36 11.74
CA SER A 77 -9.55 -8.98 11.94
C SER A 77 -8.08 -8.76 11.63
N GLY A 78 -7.70 -7.51 11.34
CA GLY A 78 -6.32 -7.17 11.04
C GLY A 78 -6.08 -5.68 10.81
N GLN A 79 -4.97 -5.37 10.13
CA GLN A 79 -4.54 -3.99 9.87
C GLN A 79 -4.07 -3.83 8.43
N ILE A 80 -4.52 -2.78 7.75
CA ILE A 80 -4.01 -2.39 6.45
C ILE A 80 -3.43 -0.98 6.58
N TYR A 81 -2.16 -0.84 6.23
CA TYR A 81 -1.49 0.45 6.26
C TYR A 81 -1.44 1.04 4.85
N ILE A 82 -1.73 2.33 4.76
CA ILE A 82 -1.51 3.17 3.59
C ILE A 82 -0.89 4.47 4.09
N HIS A 83 -0.17 5.17 3.23
CA HIS A 83 0.46 6.42 3.63
C HIS A 83 0.44 7.46 2.52
N GLU A 84 0.41 8.72 2.90
CA GLU A 84 0.64 9.86 2.02
C GLU A 84 2.09 9.86 1.54
N PHE A 85 2.35 10.60 0.45
CA PHE A 85 3.67 10.66 -0.18
C PHE A 85 4.21 9.28 -0.55
N CYS A 86 3.33 8.40 -1.03
CA CYS A 86 3.69 7.02 -1.34
C CYS A 86 4.38 6.90 -2.70
N GLY A 87 5.55 6.26 -2.70
CA GLY A 87 6.28 5.98 -3.94
C GLY A 87 5.53 5.09 -4.91
N TYR A 88 4.78 4.10 -4.42
CA TYR A 88 3.96 3.23 -5.28
C TYR A 88 2.84 4.01 -5.97
N MET A 89 2.07 4.80 -5.22
CA MET A 89 1.00 5.62 -5.79
C MET A 89 1.52 6.61 -6.83
N ARG A 90 2.67 7.25 -6.57
CA ARG A 90 3.30 8.13 -7.54
C ARG A 90 3.80 7.39 -8.78
N VAL A 91 4.68 6.41 -8.60
CA VAL A 91 5.44 5.80 -9.71
C VAL A 91 4.60 4.80 -10.49
N VAL A 92 3.75 4.02 -9.82
CA VAL A 92 3.00 2.92 -10.44
C VAL A 92 1.59 3.36 -10.83
N MET A 93 0.93 4.15 -9.98
CA MET A 93 -0.43 4.62 -10.24
C MET A 93 -0.49 5.99 -10.91
N GLY A 94 0.63 6.70 -11.05
CA GLY A 94 0.69 8.03 -11.68
C GLY A 94 0.07 9.15 -10.84
N LEU A 95 -0.06 8.98 -9.52
CA LEU A 95 -0.64 9.97 -8.62
C LEU A 95 0.42 10.98 -8.17
N ASP A 96 0.61 12.01 -9.00
CA ASP A 96 1.72 12.97 -8.91
C ASP A 96 1.58 14.04 -7.81
N SER A 97 0.35 14.32 -7.33
CA SER A 97 0.06 15.31 -6.28
C SER A 97 -0.46 14.66 -4.99
N LEU A 98 -0.36 15.39 -3.88
CA LEU A 98 -0.85 14.91 -2.59
C LEU A 98 -2.37 14.78 -2.58
N GLU A 99 -3.09 15.71 -3.21
CA GLU A 99 -4.55 15.62 -3.35
C GLU A 99 -4.97 14.36 -4.09
N ALA A 100 -4.27 14.01 -5.19
CA ALA A 100 -4.57 12.81 -5.95
C ALA A 100 -4.37 11.53 -5.11
N GLN A 101 -3.33 11.49 -4.27
CA GLN A 101 -3.14 10.37 -3.35
C GLN A 101 -4.21 10.32 -2.26
N LYS A 102 -4.59 11.47 -1.69
CA LYS A 102 -5.66 11.54 -0.67
C LYS A 102 -7.00 11.07 -1.23
N GLU A 103 -7.34 11.47 -2.45
CA GLU A 103 -8.54 10.99 -3.14
C GLU A 103 -8.49 9.47 -3.32
N ALA A 104 -7.36 8.92 -3.78
CA ALA A 104 -7.21 7.47 -3.94
C ALA A 104 -7.30 6.70 -2.62
N ILE A 105 -6.78 7.26 -1.51
CA ILE A 105 -6.91 6.70 -0.16
C ILE A 105 -8.38 6.70 0.28
N PHE A 106 -9.11 7.79 0.04
CA PHE A 106 -10.53 7.89 0.37
C PHE A 106 -11.37 6.85 -0.40
N GLN A 107 -11.09 6.67 -1.69
CA GLN A 107 -11.75 5.63 -2.50
C GLN A 107 -11.38 4.22 -2.01
N PHE A 108 -10.14 4.00 -1.59
CA PHE A 108 -9.71 2.75 -0.97
C PHE A 108 -10.49 2.45 0.32
N GLU A 109 -10.64 3.44 1.20
CA GLU A 109 -11.38 3.31 2.46
C GLU A 109 -12.82 2.87 2.21
N ALA A 110 -13.50 3.53 1.27
CA ALA A 110 -14.87 3.18 0.89
C ALA A 110 -14.99 1.74 0.36
N GLU A 111 -14.03 1.31 -0.47
CA GLU A 111 -14.03 -0.05 -1.03
C GLU A 111 -13.69 -1.11 0.04
N LEU A 112 -12.74 -0.81 0.92
CA LEU A 112 -12.41 -1.66 2.06
C LEU A 112 -13.65 -1.86 2.95
N ASP A 113 -14.35 -0.79 3.32
CA ASP A 113 -15.60 -0.85 4.10
C ASP A 113 -16.71 -1.64 3.40
N ARG A 114 -16.83 -1.52 2.08
CA ARG A 114 -17.79 -2.31 1.30
C ARG A 114 -17.46 -3.80 1.37
N LEU A 115 -16.22 -4.19 1.07
CA LEU A 115 -15.80 -5.59 1.04
C LEU A 115 -15.80 -6.25 2.41
N GLN A 116 -15.43 -5.51 3.46
CA GLN A 116 -15.46 -6.00 4.83
C GLN A 116 -16.87 -6.39 5.28
N ARG A 117 -17.90 -5.64 4.88
CA ARG A 117 -19.30 -6.00 5.13
C ARG A 117 -19.72 -7.25 4.37
N VAL A 118 -19.20 -7.46 3.15
CA VAL A 118 -19.48 -8.67 2.35
C VAL A 118 -18.87 -9.91 2.99
N TYR A 119 -17.62 -9.83 3.47
CA TYR A 119 -16.89 -10.98 3.98
C TYR A 119 -16.92 -11.14 5.50
N GLY A 120 -17.54 -10.20 6.22
CA GLY A 120 -17.57 -10.17 7.69
C GLY A 120 -16.18 -10.01 8.32
N SER A 121 -15.21 -9.45 7.61
CA SER A 121 -13.86 -9.18 8.10
C SER A 121 -13.78 -7.78 8.74
N ASN A 122 -12.80 -7.56 9.63
CA ASN A 122 -12.62 -6.28 10.33
C ASN A 122 -11.14 -5.85 10.40
N PHE A 123 -10.67 -5.24 9.34
CA PHE A 123 -9.36 -4.64 9.15
C PHE A 123 -9.40 -3.13 9.43
N ALA A 124 -8.60 -2.70 10.41
CA ALA A 124 -8.38 -1.28 10.63
C ALA A 124 -7.52 -0.71 9.50
N LEU A 125 -7.99 0.37 8.87
CA LEU A 125 -7.17 1.19 7.98
C LEU A 125 -6.34 2.16 8.83
N ILE A 126 -5.02 2.09 8.68
CA ILE A 126 -4.08 3.02 9.32
C ILE A 126 -3.47 3.88 8.21
N THR A 127 -3.77 5.18 8.24
CA THR A 127 -3.22 6.16 7.28
C THR A 127 -2.08 6.93 7.93
N GLU A 128 -0.88 6.84 7.35
CA GLU A 128 0.31 7.57 7.82
C GLU A 128 0.58 8.79 6.92
N HIS A 129 1.06 9.90 7.49
CA HIS A 129 1.22 11.18 6.75
C HIS A 129 2.65 11.45 6.26
N ASN A 130 3.47 10.40 6.10
CA ASN A 130 4.86 10.48 5.64
C ASN A 130 5.14 9.42 4.58
N GLY A 131 6.12 9.68 3.72
CA GLY A 131 6.55 8.73 2.70
C GLY A 131 7.69 9.24 1.83
N SER A 132 8.37 8.30 1.19
CA SER A 132 9.56 8.53 0.38
C SER A 132 9.32 9.35 -0.90
N ALA A 133 8.08 9.49 -1.37
CA ALA A 133 7.78 10.27 -2.56
C ALA A 133 7.77 11.79 -2.31
N LYS A 134 7.81 12.24 -1.05
CA LYS A 134 7.61 13.65 -0.67
C LYS A 134 8.53 14.62 -1.43
N LEU A 135 9.80 14.24 -1.61
CA LEU A 135 10.81 15.05 -2.31
C LEU A 135 10.60 15.14 -3.82
N TYR A 136 9.75 14.29 -4.39
CA TYR A 136 9.52 14.22 -5.83
C TYR A 136 8.15 14.79 -6.21
N MET A 137 7.23 14.94 -5.26
CA MET A 137 5.87 15.42 -5.51
C MET A 137 5.84 16.91 -5.81
N LYS A 138 4.92 17.29 -6.71
CA LYS A 138 4.63 18.70 -6.94
C LYS A 138 3.85 19.21 -5.74
N ASP A 139 4.20 20.40 -5.30
CA ASP A 139 3.36 21.19 -4.38
C ASP A 139 2.00 21.47 -5.02
#